data_AF-A0A1A9G4R5-F1
#
_entry.id   AF-A0A1A9G4R5-F1
#
_cell.length_a   1.000
_cell.length_b   1.000
_cell.length_c   1.000
_cell.angle_alpha   90.00
_cell.angle_beta   90.00
_cell.angle_gamma   90.00
#
_symmetry.space_group_name_H-M   'P 1'
#
loop_
_entity.id
_entity.type
_entity.pdbx_description
1 polymer ?
#
loop_
_entity_poly.entity_id
_entity_poly.type
_entity_poly.pdbx_seq_one_letter_code
_entity_poly.pdbx_strand_id
1 'polypeptide(L)' 'MLAITNDGPSGTGKPESIFISWLLWQPRGADLAVEALKEVQKLSRYEKVDPDIARLKALFASLAGSDRLVH' A
#
# COMPACT_ATOMS: atom_id res chain seq x y z
N MET A 1 5.28 7.17 -27.88
CA MET A 1 4.70 5.80 -27.86
C MET A 1 4.64 5.34 -26.41
N LEU A 2 3.47 5.34 -25.79
CA LEU A 2 3.23 4.77 -24.45
C LEU A 2 3.08 3.26 -24.61
N ALA A 3 4.05 2.49 -24.12
CA ALA A 3 3.95 1.05 -24.05
C ALA A 3 2.96 0.69 -22.92
N ILE A 4 1.69 0.53 -23.29
CA ILE A 4 0.69 -0.12 -22.42
C ILE A 4 0.97 -1.62 -22.52
N THR A 5 1.81 -2.13 -21.61
CA THR A 5 2.01 -3.57 -21.47
C THR A 5 0.79 -4.20 -20.80
N ASN A 6 -0.12 -4.69 -21.65
CA ASN A 6 -0.80 -5.98 -21.63
C ASN A 6 -1.14 -6.64 -20.27
N ASP A 7 -2.44 -6.58 -19.94
CA ASP A 7 -3.37 -7.68 -19.64
C ASP A 7 -2.93 -8.92 -18.83
N GLY A 8 -3.48 -8.99 -17.61
CA GLY A 8 -3.75 -10.17 -16.80
C GLY A 8 -4.62 -9.71 -15.61
N PRO A 9 -5.51 -10.52 -15.01
CA PRO A 9 -6.32 -10.08 -13.88
C PRO A 9 -5.36 -9.56 -12.79
N SER A 10 -5.50 -8.30 -12.44
CA SER A 10 -4.56 -7.52 -11.61
C SER A 10 -4.59 -8.02 -10.16
N GLY A 11 -4.07 -9.22 -9.93
CA GLY A 11 -4.17 -9.98 -8.69
C GLY A 11 -2.95 -10.86 -8.42
N THR A 12 -1.78 -10.55 -9.01
CA THR A 12 -0.53 -11.28 -8.76
C THR A 12 0.49 -10.42 -8.00
N GLY A 13 0.35 -10.39 -6.68
CA GLY A 13 1.47 -10.37 -5.73
C GLY A 13 2.33 -9.12 -5.56
N LYS A 14 2.18 -8.05 -6.35
CA LYS A 14 3.02 -6.84 -6.16
C LYS A 14 2.43 -5.88 -5.13
N PRO A 15 3.21 -5.39 -4.15
CA PRO A 15 2.71 -4.52 -3.09
C PRO A 15 2.08 -3.22 -3.62
N GLU A 16 2.59 -2.66 -4.73
CA GLU A 16 2.01 -1.46 -5.35
C GLU A 16 0.60 -1.69 -5.90
N SER A 17 0.34 -2.86 -6.50
CA SER A 17 -0.98 -3.18 -7.06
C SER A 17 -2.02 -3.36 -5.95
N ILE A 18 -1.62 -3.99 -4.84
CA ILE A 18 -2.47 -4.11 -3.64
C ILE A 18 -2.75 -2.73 -3.05
N PHE A 19 -1.73 -1.87 -2.94
CA PHE A 19 -1.88 -0.51 -2.43
C PHE A 19 -2.82 0.34 -3.30
N ILE A 20 -2.67 0.31 -4.63
CA ILE A 20 -3.56 1.01 -5.57
C ILE A 20 -4.99 0.46 -5.47
N SER A 21 -5.15 -0.86 -5.42
CA SER A 21 -6.47 -1.48 -5.27
C SER A 21 -7.13 -1.04 -3.95
N TRP A 22 -6.38 -0.99 -2.86
CA TRP A 22 -6.86 -0.48 -1.58
C TRP A 22 -7.30 0.99 -1.65
N LEU A 23 -6.54 1.85 -2.35
CA LEU A 23 -6.89 3.26 -2.55
C LEU A 23 -8.21 3.42 -3.29
N LEU A 24 -8.41 2.64 -4.35
CA LEU A 24 -9.63 2.68 -5.17
C LEU A 24 -10.87 2.19 -4.40
N TRP A 25 -10.67 1.38 -3.37
CA TRP A 25 -11.74 0.85 -2.52
C TRP A 25 -12.07 1.72 -1.31
N GLN A 26 -11.40 2.87 -1.13
CA GLN A 26 -11.68 3.74 0.01
C GLN A 26 -13.06 4.41 -0.09
N PRO A 27 -13.79 4.54 1.04
CA PRO A 27 -15.06 5.24 1.03
C PRO A 27 -14.86 6.73 0.71
N ARG A 28 -15.88 7.34 0.09
CA ARG A 28 -15.84 8.78 -0.22
C ARG A 28 -15.72 9.58 1.09
N GLY A 29 -14.75 10.49 1.14
CA GLY A 29 -14.48 11.31 2.32
C GLY A 29 -13.71 10.59 3.44
N ALA A 30 -13.19 9.38 3.19
CA ALA A 30 -12.28 8.73 4.12
C ALA A 30 -11.01 9.56 4.34
N ASP A 31 -10.56 9.63 5.59
CA ASP A 31 -9.22 10.12 5.90
C ASP A 31 -8.20 9.03 5.56
N LEU A 32 -7.58 9.17 4.38
CA LEU A 32 -6.64 8.19 3.85
C LEU A 32 -5.45 7.97 4.78
N ALA A 33 -5.01 8.97 5.54
CA ALA A 33 -3.89 8.82 6.45
C ALA A 33 -4.27 7.95 7.67
N VAL A 34 -5.48 8.16 8.21
CA VAL A 34 -6.01 7.34 9.32
C VAL A 34 -6.25 5.91 8.87
N GLU A 35 -6.83 5.69 7.69
CA GLU A 35 -7.06 4.34 7.18
C GLU A 35 -5.74 3.62 6.86
N ALA A 36 -4.76 4.33 6.29
CA ALA A 36 -3.43 3.78 6.05
C ALA A 36 -2.74 3.36 7.35
N LEU A 37 -2.88 4.14 8.43
CA LEU A 37 -2.31 3.78 9.73
C LEU A 37 -2.86 2.45 10.28
N LYS A 38 -4.14 2.16 10.05
CA LYS A 38 -4.74 0.87 10.44
C LYS A 38 -4.09 -0.29 9.67
N GLU A 39 -3.83 -0.11 8.37
CA GLU A 39 -3.14 -1.12 7.57
C GLU A 39 -1.67 -1.30 8.02
N VAL A 40 -0.95 -0.23 8.37
CA VAL A 40 0.40 -0.33 8.95
C VAL A 40 0.40 -1.20 10.22
N GLN A 41 -0.58 -1.00 11.11
CA GLN A 41 -0.69 -1.78 12.35
C GLN A 41 -1.00 -3.26 12.08
N LYS A 42 -1.83 -3.55 11.08
CA LYS A 42 -2.13 -4.94 10.66
C LYS A 42 -0.88 -5.62 10.10
N LEU A 43 -0.15 -4.95 9.19
CA LEU A 43 1.00 -5.52 8.48
C LEU A 43 2.25 -5.64 9.37
N SER A 44 2.37 -4.83 10.43
CA SER A 44 3.50 -4.88 11.37
C SER A 44 3.67 -6.26 12.03
N ARG A 45 2.61 -7.07 12.09
CA ARG A 45 2.68 -8.43 12.64
C ARG A 45 3.38 -9.43 11.71
N TYR A 46 3.49 -9.10 10.42
CA TYR A 46 3.92 -10.02 9.36
C TYR A 46 5.15 -9.53 8.59
N GLU A 47 5.63 -8.31 8.85
CA GLU A 47 6.73 -7.68 8.09
C GLU A 47 8.06 -8.46 8.10
N LYS A 48 8.30 -9.29 9.14
CA LYS A 48 9.51 -10.11 9.25
C LYS A 48 9.45 -11.40 8.44
N VAL A 49 8.28 -11.75 7.92
CA VAL A 49 8.01 -13.02 7.24
C VAL A 49 8.16 -12.88 5.73
N ASP A 50 7.81 -11.70 5.18
CA ASP A 50 7.75 -11.49 3.74
C ASP A 50 8.22 -10.06 3.37
N PRO A 51 9.23 -9.92 2.50
CA PRO A 51 9.71 -8.61 2.04
C PRO A 51 8.65 -7.79 1.29
N ASP A 52 7.69 -8.44 0.61
CA ASP A 52 6.61 -7.73 -0.08
C ASP A 52 5.59 -7.15 0.92
N ILE A 53 5.38 -7.81 2.07
CA ILE A 53 4.58 -7.26 3.18
C ILE A 53 5.30 -6.04 3.79
N ALA A 54 6.62 -6.11 3.97
CA ALA A 54 7.39 -4.98 4.47
C ALA A 54 7.31 -3.78 3.50
N ARG A 55 7.41 -4.03 2.19
CA ARG A 55 7.26 -3.00 1.15
C ARG A 55 5.85 -2.42 1.11
N LEU A 56 4.81 -3.25 1.22
CA LEU A 56 3.43 -2.78 1.32
C LEU A 56 3.21 -1.90 2.55
N LYS A 57 3.75 -2.30 3.71
CA LYS A 57 3.71 -1.50 4.95
C LYS A 57 4.37 -0.14 4.75
N ALA A 58 5.51 -0.07 4.05
CA ALA A 58 6.20 1.18 3.77
C ALA A 58 5.34 2.15 2.93
N LEU A 59 4.63 1.64 1.91
CA LEU A 59 3.69 2.46 1.12
C LEU A 59 2.59 3.08 2.00
N PHE A 60 2.00 2.28 2.89
CA PHE A 60 1.00 2.78 3.84
C PHE A 60 1.58 3.76 4.87
N ALA A 61 2.78 3.51 5.37
CA ALA A 61 3.44 4.40 6.32
C ALA A 61 3.77 5.77 5.72
N SER A 62 4.18 5.79 4.44
CA SER A 62 4.40 7.03 3.68
C SER A 62 3.09 7.82 3.52
N LEU A 63 1.99 7.14 3.14
CA LEU A 63 0.67 7.75 3.04
C LEU A 63 0.14 8.28 4.39
N ALA A 64 0.38 7.55 5.48
CA ALA A 64 0.00 7.96 6.83
C ALA A 64 0.83 9.14 7.38
N GLY A 65 1.80 9.67 6.61
CA GLY A 65 2.70 10.73 7.06
C GLY A 65 3.72 10.29 8.12
N SER A 66 3.84 8.98 8.37
CA SER A 66 4.77 8.42 9.35
C SER A 66 6.22 8.35 8.84
N ASP A 67 6.42 8.47 7.53
CA ASP A 67 7.73 8.49 6.87
C ASP A 67 8.43 9.87 6.93
N ARG A 68 7.76 10.90 7.45
CA ARG A 68 8.26 12.29 7.48
C ARG A 68 9.32 12.55 8.56
N LEU A 69 9.81 11.52 9.26
CA LEU A 69 10.79 11.64 10.35
C LEU A 69 12.23 11.29 9.95
N VAL A 70 12.51 11.08 8.66
CA VAL A 70 13.87 10.83 8.14
C VAL A 70 14.22 11.81 7.02
N HIS A 71 14.32 13.11 7.34
CA HIS A 71 15.10 14.08 6.59
C HIS A 71 15.69 15.14 7.52
#